data_AF-A0A7C4ZEH3-F1
#
_entry.id   AF-A0A7C4ZEH3-F1
#
_cell.length_a   1.000
_cell.length_b   1.000
_cell.length_c   1.000
_cell.angle_alpha   90.00
_cell.angle_beta   90.00
_cell.angle_gamma   90.00
#
_symmetry.space_group_name_H-M   'P 1'
#
loop_
_entity.id
_entity.type
_entity.pdbx_description
1 polymer ?
#
loop_
_entity_poly.entity_id
_entity_poly.type
_entity_poly.pdbx_seq_one_letter_code
_entity_poly.pdbx_strand_id
1 'polypeptide(L)'
;MPIVAEIFLAARGWGELGYHNSPLACDLHELWSWSAHRMSFEQMIGLVVRASSENGWAIYTFHGINEGHLPTSEFDLTGFLRFLKENEDKVWVAPVCEVAEYIVEARNRLGVCL
;
A
#
# COMPACT_ATOMS: atom_id res chain seq x y z
N MET A 1 5.42 -16.91 -2.81
CA MET A 1 4.61 -18.13 -2.46
C MET A 1 4.10 -18.86 -3.71
N PRO A 2 4.59 -20.07 -4.07
CA PRO A 2 4.36 -20.68 -5.40
C PRO A 2 2.88 -20.83 -5.81
N ILE A 3 2.04 -21.40 -4.95
CA ILE A 3 0.62 -21.62 -5.28
C ILE A 3 -0.18 -20.31 -5.38
N VAL A 4 0.25 -19.25 -4.69
CA VAL A 4 -0.38 -17.94 -4.77
C VAL A 4 -0.06 -17.29 -6.12
N ALA A 5 1.19 -17.43 -6.57
CA ALA A 5 1.65 -16.90 -7.85
C ALA A 5 0.99 -17.55 -9.07
N GLU A 6 0.54 -18.80 -8.94
CA GLU A 6 -0.19 -19.49 -10.01
C GLU A 6 -1.63 -18.99 -10.19
N ILE A 7 -2.22 -18.39 -9.15
CA ILE A 7 -3.67 -18.10 -9.09
C ILE A 7 -3.95 -16.60 -9.06
N PHE A 8 -3.10 -15.81 -8.40
CA PHE A 8 -3.34 -14.41 -8.13
C PHE A 8 -2.24 -13.53 -8.70
N LEU A 9 -2.63 -12.43 -9.35
CA LEU A 9 -1.71 -11.39 -9.81
C LEU A 9 -0.90 -10.76 -8.66
N ALA A 10 -1.55 -10.60 -7.51
CA ALA A 10 -0.94 -10.03 -6.33
C ALA A 10 -1.60 -10.57 -5.07
N ALA A 11 -0.85 -10.67 -3.99
CA ALA A 11 -1.35 -11.08 -2.70
C ALA A 11 -0.74 -10.26 -1.58
N ARG A 12 -1.59 -9.86 -0.64
CA ARG A 12 -1.22 -9.07 0.52
C ARG A 12 -0.81 -10.01 1.67
N GLY A 13 0.43 -9.89 2.09
CA GLY A 13 1.00 -10.49 3.30
C GLY A 13 0.97 -9.54 4.50
N TRP A 14 1.59 -9.99 5.60
CA TRP A 14 1.88 -9.13 6.75
C TRP A 14 3.18 -8.36 6.50
N GLY A 15 3.23 -7.08 6.84
CA GLY A 15 4.42 -6.25 6.69
C GLY A 15 4.89 -5.66 8.01
N GLU A 16 6.18 -5.34 8.10
CA GLU A 16 6.67 -4.52 9.20
C GLU A 16 6.25 -3.07 9.02
N LEU A 17 5.79 -2.44 10.10
CA LEU A 17 5.34 -1.05 10.05
C LEU A 17 6.48 -0.12 9.65
N GLY A 18 6.22 0.76 8.68
CA GLY A 18 7.20 1.74 8.21
C GLY A 18 8.05 1.27 7.02
N TYR A 19 7.94 0.00 6.64
CA TYR A 19 8.58 -0.52 5.44
C TYR A 19 7.58 -0.64 4.30
N HIS A 20 7.93 -0.05 3.15
CA HIS A 20 7.12 -0.05 1.94
C HIS A 20 7.61 -1.10 0.95
N ASN A 21 6.81 -1.36 -0.08
CA ASN A 21 7.17 -2.25 -1.16
C ASN A 21 8.04 -1.49 -2.19
N SER A 22 9.16 -2.10 -2.56
CA SER A 22 9.96 -1.61 -3.69
C SER A 22 9.29 -2.00 -5.01
N PRO A 23 8.98 -1.06 -5.92
CA PRO A 23 8.41 -1.40 -7.22
C PRO A 23 9.38 -2.24 -8.07
N LEU A 24 10.68 -2.23 -7.79
CA LEU A 24 11.66 -3.02 -8.54
C LEU A 24 11.91 -4.42 -7.96
N ALA A 25 11.67 -4.62 -6.66
CA ALA A 25 12.15 -5.82 -5.97
C ALA A 25 11.10 -6.55 -5.12
N CYS A 26 9.90 -5.99 -4.88
CA CYS A 26 8.90 -6.71 -4.10
C CYS A 26 8.39 -7.97 -4.83
N ASP A 27 8.15 -9.04 -4.06
CA ASP A 27 7.33 -10.17 -4.51
C ASP A 27 5.87 -9.75 -4.50
N LEU A 28 5.25 -9.68 -5.69
CA LEU A 28 3.84 -9.29 -5.82
C LEU A 28 2.91 -10.29 -5.13
N HIS A 29 3.36 -11.50 -4.87
CA HIS A 29 2.60 -12.57 -4.21
C HIS A 29 2.80 -12.62 -2.70
N GLU A 30 3.56 -11.67 -2.14
CA GLU A 30 3.78 -11.50 -0.70
C GLU A 30 4.03 -10.02 -0.35
N LEU A 31 3.07 -9.17 -0.71
CA LEU A 31 3.18 -7.73 -0.54
C LEU A 31 3.01 -7.30 0.91
N TRP A 32 3.86 -6.38 1.34
CA TRP A 32 3.77 -5.81 2.68
C TRP A 32 2.60 -4.83 2.77
N SER A 33 1.93 -4.85 3.93
CA SER A 33 0.80 -3.98 4.23
C SER A 33 0.89 -3.42 5.64
N TRP A 34 0.39 -2.21 5.83
CA TRP A 34 0.32 -1.54 7.12
C TRP A 34 -1.10 -1.55 7.64
N SER A 35 -1.30 -2.10 8.84
CA SER A 35 -2.59 -2.00 9.52
C SER A 35 -2.82 -0.56 9.98
N ALA A 36 -3.92 0.06 9.58
CA ALA A 36 -4.30 1.41 9.99
C ALA A 36 -4.98 1.47 11.37
N HIS A 37 -5.09 0.31 12.03
CA HIS A 37 -5.66 0.17 13.36
C HIS A 37 -5.02 1.15 14.36
N ARG A 38 -5.85 1.95 15.03
CA ARG A 38 -5.42 2.94 16.06
C ARG A 38 -4.36 3.94 15.59
N MET A 39 -4.17 4.12 14.28
CA MET A 39 -3.32 5.17 13.75
C MET A 39 -4.09 6.48 13.70
N SER A 40 -3.43 7.58 14.08
CA SER A 40 -3.91 8.91 13.74
C SER A 40 -3.72 9.18 12.24
N PHE A 41 -4.47 10.14 11.69
CA PHE A 41 -4.26 10.53 10.30
C PHE A 41 -2.85 11.05 10.03
N GLU A 42 -2.21 11.74 10.97
CA GLU A 42 -0.83 12.22 10.84
C GLU A 42 0.17 11.07 10.74
N GLN A 43 -0.05 9.98 11.48
CA GLN A 43 0.79 8.78 11.37
C GLN A 43 0.65 8.15 9.98
N MET A 44 -0.57 8.03 9.46
CA MET A 44 -0.80 7.53 8.11
C MET A 44 -0.16 8.44 7.03
N ILE A 45 -0.27 9.75 7.19
CA ILE A 45 0.37 10.71 6.30
C ILE A 45 1.90 10.56 6.34
N GLY A 46 2.50 10.47 7.54
CA GLY A 46 3.95 10.33 7.70
C GLY A 46 4.51 9.10 6.98
N LEU A 47 3.78 7.98 7.02
CA LEU A 47 4.13 6.77 6.28
C LEU A 47 4.03 6.93 4.75
N VAL A 48 3.02 7.64 4.25
CA VAL A 48 2.90 7.96 2.81
C VAL A 48 4.05 8.84 2.36
N VAL A 49 4.34 9.91 3.12
CA VAL A 49 5.45 10.84 2.81
C VAL A 49 6.78 10.08 2.78
N ARG A 50 7.02 9.20 3.75
CA ARG A 50 8.22 8.38 3.79
C ARG A 50 8.33 7.47 2.57
N ALA A 51 7.30 6.67 2.27
CA ALA A 51 7.33 5.78 1.11
C ALA A 51 7.55 6.55 -0.20
N SER A 52 6.85 7.68 -0.39
CA SER A 52 7.03 8.53 -1.57
C SER A 52 8.45 9.06 -1.69
N SER A 53 9.06 9.54 -0.60
CA SER A 53 10.45 10.02 -0.60
C SER A 53 11.48 8.93 -0.92
N GLU A 54 11.13 7.67 -0.68
CA GLU A 54 11.97 6.50 -0.91
C GLU A 54 11.61 5.78 -2.23
N ASN A 55 10.78 6.38 -3.10
CA ASN A 55 10.26 5.81 -4.35
C ASN A 55 9.55 4.45 -4.17
N GLY A 56 8.90 4.27 -3.02
CA GLY A 56 8.16 3.08 -2.65
C GLY A 56 6.65 3.22 -2.81
N TRP A 57 5.96 2.10 -2.62
CA TRP A 57 4.50 2.05 -2.57
C TRP A 57 4.04 1.16 -1.41
N ALA A 58 2.84 1.39 -0.89
CA ALA A 58 2.36 0.68 0.28
C ALA A 58 0.87 0.39 0.21
N ILE A 59 0.44 -0.60 0.99
CA ILE A 59 -0.94 -1.02 1.12
C ILE A 59 -1.40 -0.71 2.54
N TYR A 60 -2.47 0.06 2.69
CA TYR A 60 -3.16 0.21 3.97
C TYR A 60 -4.22 -0.87 4.14
N THR A 61 -4.25 -1.50 5.31
CA THR A 61 -5.28 -2.47 5.70
C THR A 61 -6.16 -1.85 6.77
N PHE A 62 -7.46 -1.74 6.47
CA PHE A 62 -8.50 -1.29 7.39
C PHE A 62 -9.41 -2.47 7.73
N HIS A 63 -9.74 -2.65 9.01
CA HIS A 63 -10.59 -3.77 9.48
C HIS A 63 -12.03 -3.35 9.81
N GLY A 64 -12.26 -2.05 10.03
CA GLY A 64 -13.55 -1.46 10.37
C GLY A 64 -13.38 0.03 10.65
N ILE A 65 -14.42 0.82 10.39
CA ILE A 65 -14.42 2.27 10.64
C ILE A 65 -15.41 2.55 11.77
N ASN A 66 -14.91 3.06 12.90
CA ASN A 66 -15.67 3.19 14.16
C ASN A 66 -16.30 1.88 14.69
N GLU A 67 -15.91 0.71 14.17
CA GLU A 67 -16.51 -0.58 14.53
C GLU A 67 -15.51 -1.74 14.52
N GLY A 68 -15.88 -2.84 15.18
CA GLY A 68 -15.08 -4.07 15.24
C GLY A 68 -13.91 -4.04 16.23
N HIS A 69 -13.02 -5.04 16.14
CA HIS A 69 -11.92 -5.24 17.09
C HIS A 69 -10.67 -4.39 16.80
N LEU A 70 -10.48 -3.97 15.55
CA LEU A 70 -9.32 -3.20 15.11
C LEU A 70 -9.75 -1.93 14.32
N PRO A 71 -10.56 -1.05 14.93
CA PRO A 71 -11.12 0.08 14.22
C PRO A 71 -10.05 1.12 13.88
N THR A 72 -10.28 1.80 12.76
CA THR A 72 -9.76 3.15 12.50
C THR A 72 -10.91 4.12 12.77
N SER A 73 -10.63 5.29 13.35
CA SER A 73 -11.70 6.27 13.56
C SER A 73 -12.10 6.91 12.22
N GLU A 74 -13.37 7.30 12.09
CA GLU A 74 -13.84 8.07 10.92
C GLU A 74 -13.11 9.42 10.81
N PHE A 75 -12.78 10.04 11.94
CA PHE A 75 -12.02 11.28 11.99
C PHE A 75 -10.64 11.10 11.34
N ASP A 76 -9.91 10.04 11.72
CA ASP A 76 -8.59 9.74 11.19
C ASP A 76 -8.64 9.31 9.71
N LEU A 77 -9.61 8.47 9.33
CA LEU A 77 -9.78 8.11 7.94
C LEU A 77 -10.08 9.35 7.07
N THR A 78 -10.97 10.22 7.53
CA THR A 78 -11.35 11.44 6.79
C THR A 78 -10.17 12.42 6.67
N GLY A 79 -9.39 12.60 7.73
CA GLY A 79 -8.17 13.41 7.71
C GLY A 79 -7.17 12.88 6.69
N PHE A 80 -6.97 11.56 6.66
CA PHE A 80 -6.06 10.91 5.73
C PHE A 80 -6.54 11.01 4.27
N LEU A 81 -7.82 10.74 4.00
CA LEU A 81 -8.40 10.85 2.66
C LEU A 81 -8.33 12.28 2.11
N ARG A 82 -8.50 13.29 2.96
CA ARG A 82 -8.34 14.71 2.57
C ARG A 82 -6.91 14.99 2.11
N PHE A 83 -5.91 14.55 2.88
CA PHE A 83 -4.51 14.69 2.49
C PHE A 83 -4.22 14.02 1.14
N LEU A 84 -4.70 12.78 0.93
CA LEU A 84 -4.52 12.06 -0.32
C LEU A 84 -5.15 12.82 -1.50
N LYS A 85 -6.38 13.35 -1.31
CA LYS A 85 -7.06 14.13 -2.34
C LYS A 85 -6.34 15.43 -2.67
N GLU A 86 -5.82 16.12 -1.68
CA GLU A 86 -5.06 17.37 -1.85
C GLU A 86 -3.68 17.17 -2.52
N ASN A 87 -3.18 15.92 -2.55
CA ASN A 87 -1.88 15.56 -3.12
C ASN A 87 -2.01 14.50 -4.23
N GLU A 88 -3.14 14.45 -4.93
CA GLU A 88 -3.39 13.47 -6.01
C GLU A 88 -2.45 13.64 -7.22
N ASP A 89 -1.79 14.80 -7.34
CA ASP A 89 -0.73 15.08 -8.31
C ASP A 89 0.61 14.41 -7.95
N LYS A 90 0.77 13.98 -6.69
CA LYS A 90 2.02 13.42 -6.15
C LYS A 90 1.88 12.00 -5.64
N VAL A 91 0.68 11.63 -5.17
CA VAL A 91 0.39 10.32 -4.57
C VAL A 91 -0.64 9.61 -5.42
N TRP A 92 -0.22 8.54 -6.06
CA TRP A 92 -1.13 7.67 -6.79
C TRP A 92 -1.82 6.69 -5.83
N VAL A 93 -3.14 6.81 -5.71
CA VAL A 93 -3.98 5.89 -4.94
C VAL A 93 -4.79 5.05 -5.92
N ALA A 94 -4.63 3.73 -5.84
CA ALA A 94 -5.30 2.78 -6.73
C ALA A 94 -5.53 1.41 -6.05
N PRO A 95 -6.43 0.58 -6.59
CA PRO A 95 -6.52 -0.83 -6.23
C PRO A 95 -5.17 -1.55 -6.38
N VAL A 96 -4.92 -2.53 -5.50
CA VAL A 96 -3.65 -3.29 -5.51
C VAL A 96 -3.39 -3.98 -6.85
N CYS A 97 -4.43 -4.47 -7.53
CA CYS A 97 -4.29 -5.09 -8.85
C CYS A 97 -3.80 -4.11 -9.91
N GLU A 98 -4.30 -2.88 -9.94
CA GLU A 98 -3.86 -1.86 -10.91
C GLU A 98 -2.40 -1.46 -10.69
N VAL A 99 -1.99 -1.31 -9.43
CA VAL A 99 -0.58 -1.03 -9.10
C VAL A 99 0.32 -2.22 -9.47
N ALA A 100 -0.14 -3.45 -9.23
CA ALA A 100 0.60 -4.66 -9.58
C ALA A 100 0.77 -4.80 -11.11
N GLU A 101 -0.30 -4.59 -11.90
CA GLU A 101 -0.25 -4.56 -13.37
C GLU A 101 0.78 -3.53 -13.86
N TYR A 102 0.70 -2.29 -13.36
CA TYR A 102 1.64 -1.24 -13.71
C TYR A 102 3.10 -1.62 -13.40
N ILE A 103 3.34 -2.24 -12.24
CA ILE A 103 4.68 -2.70 -11.83
C ILE A 103 5.19 -3.79 -12.78
N VAL A 104 4.35 -4.78 -13.12
CA VAL A 104 4.73 -5.84 -14.06
C VAL A 104 5.12 -5.24 -15.42
N GLU A 105 4.30 -4.34 -15.95
CA GLU A 105 4.62 -3.67 -17.21
C GLU A 105 5.90 -2.83 -17.13
N ALA A 106 6.09 -2.08 -16.04
CA ALA A 106 7.29 -1.26 -15.85
C ALA A 106 8.55 -2.11 -15.76
N ARG A 107 8.50 -3.21 -15.00
CA ARG A 107 9.59 -4.21 -14.89
C ARG A 107 9.94 -4.81 -16.24
N ASN A 108 8.92 -5.19 -17.02
CA ASN A 108 9.11 -5.70 -18.39
C ASN A 108 9.79 -4.68 -19.30
N ARG A 109 9.37 -3.41 -19.27
CA ARG A 109 10.00 -2.33 -20.06
C ARG A 109 11.46 -2.09 -19.66
N LEU A 110 11.79 -2.28 -18.39
CA LEU A 110 13.15 -2.10 -17.86
C LEU A 110 14.03 -3.35 -18.02
N GLY A 111 13.48 -4.48 -18.49
CA GLY A 111 14.21 -5.75 -18.55
C GLY A 111 14.53 -6.35 -17.17
N VAL A 112 13.83 -5.90 -16.13
CA VAL A 112 13.95 -6.41 -14.76
C VAL A 112 12.89 -7.50 -14.60
N CYS A 113 13.14 -8.68 -15.19
CA CYS A 113 12.31 -9.85 -14.93
C CYS A 113 12.44 -10.26 -13.47
N LEU A 114 11.31 -10.40 -12.76
CA LEU A 114 11.20 -11.28 -11.59
C LEU A 114 10.65 -12.62 -12.06
#